data_AF-A0A444Y9U1-F1
#
_entry.id   AF-A0A444Y9U1-F1
#
_cell.length_a   1.000
_cell.length_b   1.000
_cell.length_c   1.000
_cell.angle_alpha   90.00
_cell.angle_beta   90.00
_cell.angle_gamma   90.00
#
_symmetry.space_group_name_H-M   'P 1'
#
loop_
_entity.id
_entity.type
_entity.pdbx_description
1 polymer ?
#
loop_
_entity_poly.entity_id
_entity_poly.type
_entity_poly.pdbx_seq_one_letter_code
_entity_poly.pdbx_strand_id
1 'polypeptide(L)'
;MAKIYAVSITIHIVFDFMFIALIWKFDFAPFMVLIMAILNDGTIMTISKDRVKPSPQTDSWKLMEIFATGIVLGSYLALMTVVFFWLMKDTDFFSVATALAVYANWSFARIKGMG
;
A
#
# COMPACT_ATOMS: atom_id res chain seq x y z
N MET A 1 1.01 -16.48 -8.79
CA MET A 1 0.85 -15.04 -8.47
C MET A 1 -0.36 -14.76 -7.56
N ALA A 2 -1.59 -15.08 -7.97
CA ALA A 2 -2.80 -14.84 -7.16
C ALA A 2 -2.74 -15.43 -5.73
N LYS A 3 -2.15 -16.62 -5.56
CA LYS A 3 -1.98 -17.27 -4.25
C LYS A 3 -1.07 -16.49 -3.29
N ILE A 4 0.02 -15.91 -3.81
CA ILE A 4 0.96 -15.10 -3.02
C ILE A 4 0.31 -13.76 -2.67
N TYR A 5 -0.41 -13.16 -3.63
CA TYR A 5 -1.17 -11.92 -3.42
C TYR A 5 -2.21 -12.07 -2.31
N ALA A 6 -3.00 -13.15 -2.32
CA ALA A 6 -4.02 -13.40 -1.31
C ALA A 6 -3.43 -13.54 0.11
N VAL A 7 -2.28 -14.21 0.25
CA VAL A 7 -1.58 -14.30 1.54
C VAL A 7 -0.98 -12.95 1.94
N SER A 8 -0.40 -12.21 1.00
CA SER A 8 0.20 -10.91 1.27
C SER A 8 -0.81 -9.87 1.75
N ILE A 9 -1.99 -9.80 1.11
CA ILE A 9 -3.00 -8.78 1.43
C ILE A 9 -3.67 -9.04 2.78
N THR A 10 -3.88 -10.31 3.14
CA THR A 10 -4.46 -10.67 4.45
C THR A 10 -3.51 -10.28 5.58
N ILE A 11 -2.22 -10.59 5.43
CA ILE A 11 -1.18 -10.19 6.37
C ILE A 11 -1.11 -8.67 6.47
N HIS A 12 -1.04 -7.97 5.34
CA HIS A 12 -0.99 -6.50 5.33
C HIS A 12 -2.17 -5.88 6.09
N ILE A 13 -3.41 -6.26 5.76
CA ILE A 13 -4.62 -5.70 6.40
C ILE A 13 -4.64 -5.97 7.91
N VAL A 14 -4.29 -7.20 8.33
CA VAL A 14 -4.27 -7.57 9.76
C VAL A 14 -3.22 -6.76 10.51
N PHE A 15 -2.00 -6.67 9.99
CA PHE A 15 -0.93 -5.91 10.64
C PHE A 15 -1.21 -4.40 10.64
N ASP A 16 -1.78 -3.83 9.57
CA ASP A 16 -2.14 -2.41 9.51
C ASP A 16 -3.14 -2.04 10.59
N PHE A 17 -4.27 -2.77 10.68
CA PHE A 17 -5.27 -2.48 11.70
C PHE A 17 -4.70 -2.68 13.11
N MET A 18 -3.93 -3.75 13.31
CA MET A 18 -3.32 -4.01 14.61
C MET A 18 -2.34 -2.89 15.01
N PHE A 19 -1.41 -2.50 14.15
CA PHE A 19 -0.42 -1.48 14.49
C PHE A 19 -1.03 -0.10 14.66
N ILE A 20 -1.94 0.30 13.78
CA ILE A 20 -2.58 1.62 13.86
C ILE A 20 -3.48 1.72 15.11
N ALA A 21 -4.21 0.65 15.43
CA ALA A 21 -5.00 0.61 16.66
C ALA A 21 -4.13 0.60 17.93
N LEU A 22 -3.02 -0.13 17.95
CA LEU A 22 -2.16 -0.21 19.13
C LEU A 22 -1.37 1.09 19.39
N ILE A 23 -0.83 1.72 18.36
CA ILE A 23 0.04 2.90 18.51
C ILE A 23 -0.80 4.18 18.68
N TRP A 24 -1.81 4.39 17.84
CA TRP A 24 -2.59 5.64 17.83
C TRP A 24 -4.02 5.50 18.35
N LYS A 25 -4.46 4.31 18.81
CA LYS A 25 -5.84 4.05 19.25
C LYS A 25 -6.87 4.52 18.23
N PHE A 26 -6.54 4.37 16.95
CA PHE A 26 -7.37 4.82 15.86
C PHE A 26 -8.17 3.64 15.30
N ASP A 27 -9.49 3.75 15.41
CA ASP A 27 -10.42 2.75 14.88
C ASP A 27 -10.89 3.16 13.49
N PHE A 28 -10.60 2.31 12.50
CA PHE A 28 -11.11 2.52 11.15
C PHE A 28 -12.59 2.20 11.07
N ALA A 29 -13.36 3.07 10.42
CA ALA A 29 -14.78 2.86 10.20
C ALA A 29 -15.03 1.58 9.38
N PRO A 30 -15.94 0.68 9.78
CA PRO A 30 -16.23 -0.57 9.07
C PRO A 30 -16.58 -0.37 7.59
N PHE A 31 -17.22 0.75 7.26
CA PHE A 31 -17.56 1.12 5.89
C PHE A 31 -16.33 1.34 5.00
N MET A 32 -15.26 1.94 5.53
CA MET A 32 -14.03 2.15 4.78
C MET A 32 -13.34 0.81 4.48
N VAL A 33 -13.31 -0.09 5.47
CA VAL A 33 -12.78 -1.45 5.32
C VAL A 33 -13.59 -2.24 4.29
N LEU A 34 -14.91 -2.08 4.29
CA LEU A 34 -15.79 -2.70 3.32
C LEU A 34 -15.48 -2.25 1.88
N ILE A 35 -15.26 -0.94 1.66
CA ILE A 35 -14.88 -0.44 0.34
C ILE A 35 -13.55 -1.07 -0.11
N MET A 36 -12.55 -1.12 0.78
CA MET A 36 -11.27 -1.75 0.47
C MET A 36 -11.42 -3.25 0.11
N ALA A 37 -12.26 -3.98 0.84
CA ALA A 37 -12.53 -5.39 0.57
C ALA A 37 -13.20 -5.61 -0.81
N ILE A 38 -14.21 -4.79 -1.15
CA ILE A 38 -14.91 -4.88 -2.44
C ILE A 38 -13.96 -4.58 -3.61
N LEU A 39 -13.12 -3.55 -3.47
CA LEU A 39 -12.14 -3.19 -4.51
C LEU A 39 -11.06 -4.27 -4.69
N ASN A 40 -10.61 -4.88 -3.59
CA ASN A 40 -9.67 -6.00 -3.63
C ASN A 40 -10.26 -7.19 -4.39
N ASP A 41 -11.51 -7.59 -4.08
CA ASP A 41 -12.19 -8.68 -4.77
C ASP A 41 -12.40 -8.37 -6.26
N GLY A 42 -12.77 -7.12 -6.56
CA GLY A 42 -12.83 -6.59 -7.94
C GLY A 42 -11.53 -6.81 -8.72
N THR A 43 -10.40 -6.60 -8.06
CA THR A 43 -9.06 -6.70 -8.65
C THR A 43 -8.60 -8.15 -8.80
N ILE A 44 -8.91 -9.04 -7.86
CA ILE A 44 -8.55 -10.46 -7.96
C ILE A 44 -9.25 -11.14 -9.15
N MET A 45 -10.48 -10.74 -9.45
CA MET A 45 -11.24 -11.28 -10.59
C MET A 45 -10.56 -11.01 -11.94
N THR A 46 -9.82 -9.91 -12.08
CA THR A 46 -9.11 -9.58 -13.32
C THR A 46 -7.77 -10.32 -13.44
N ILE A 47 -7.10 -10.61 -12.31
CA ILE A 47 -5.86 -11.42 -12.27
C ILE A 47 -6.11 -12.84 -12.80
N SER A 48 -7.31 -13.37 -12.62
CA SER A 48 -7.67 -14.69 -13.17
C SER A 48 -7.62 -14.76 -14.70
N LYS A 49 -7.72 -13.62 -15.39
CA LYS A 49 -7.65 -13.49 -16.85
C LYS A 49 -6.31 -12.98 -17.35
N ASP A 50 -5.35 -12.74 -16.46
CA ASP A 50 -4.04 -12.22 -16.81
C ASP A 50 -3.22 -13.26 -17.58
N ARG A 51 -2.57 -12.83 -18.68
CA ARG A 51 -1.72 -13.69 -19.52
C ARG A 51 -0.28 -13.63 -19.04
N VAL A 52 -0.03 -14.26 -17.90
CA VAL A 52 1.33 -14.42 -17.39
C VAL A 52 2.09 -15.50 -18.16
N LYS A 53 3.38 -15.24 -18.47
CA LYS A 53 4.25 -16.22 -19.13
C LYS A 53 4.37 -17.47 -18.24
N PRO A 54 4.06 -18.67 -18.75
CA PRO A 54 4.19 -19.89 -17.96
C PRO A 54 5.65 -20.13 -17.59
N SER A 55 5.89 -20.62 -16.38
CA SER A 55 7.22 -20.99 -15.92
C SER A 55 7.80 -22.10 -16.82
N PRO A 56 9.09 -22.02 -17.23
CA PRO A 56 9.74 -23.08 -18.00
C PRO A 56 9.92 -24.40 -17.23
N GLN A 57 9.73 -24.34 -15.91
CA GLN A 57 9.95 -25.44 -14.97
C GLN A 57 8.59 -25.90 -14.42
N THR A 58 8.41 -27.20 -14.17
CA THR A 58 7.19 -27.73 -13.56
C THR A 58 7.01 -27.16 -12.15
N ASP A 59 6.06 -26.25 -12.02
CA ASP A 59 5.80 -25.53 -10.78
C ASP A 59 5.14 -26.50 -9.77
N SER A 60 5.91 -26.88 -8.75
CA SER A 60 5.44 -27.76 -7.68
C SER A 60 4.61 -26.97 -6.68
N TRP A 61 3.70 -27.61 -5.96
CA TRP A 61 2.87 -26.93 -4.96
C TRP A 61 3.67 -26.62 -3.68
N LYS A 62 4.55 -25.62 -3.76
CA LYS A 62 5.47 -25.20 -2.69
C LYS A 62 4.79 -24.22 -1.74
N LEU A 63 3.94 -24.76 -0.87
CA LEU A 63 3.15 -23.96 0.08
C LEU A 63 4.03 -23.06 0.97
N MET A 64 5.17 -23.58 1.43
CA MET A 64 6.11 -22.83 2.27
C MET A 64 6.70 -21.61 1.55
N GLU A 65 6.98 -21.73 0.26
CA GLU A 65 7.52 -20.62 -0.54
C GLU A 65 6.46 -19.53 -0.76
N ILE A 66 5.21 -19.94 -1.01
CA ILE A 66 4.07 -19.02 -1.17
C ILE A 66 3.80 -18.26 0.13
N PHE A 67 3.81 -18.95 1.27
CA PHE A 67 3.61 -18.33 2.57
C PHE A 67 4.78 -17.42 2.96
N ALA A 68 6.03 -17.87 2.83
CA ALA A 68 7.19 -17.06 3.15
C ALA A 68 7.22 -15.77 2.32
N THR A 69 7.02 -15.88 1.00
CA THR A 69 6.97 -14.71 0.12
C THR A 69 5.79 -13.79 0.45
N GLY A 70 4.62 -14.35 0.74
CA GLY A 70 3.45 -13.59 1.16
C GLY A 70 3.64 -12.84 2.47
N ILE A 71 4.28 -13.46 3.48
CA ILE A 71 4.61 -12.84 4.76
C ILE A 71 5.57 -11.67 4.58
N VAL A 72 6.65 -11.87 3.82
CA VAL A 72 7.65 -10.83 3.58
C VAL A 72 7.04 -9.63 2.86
N LEU A 73 6.28 -9.86 1.79
CA LEU A 73 5.65 -8.78 1.02
C LEU A 73 4.55 -8.07 1.83
N GLY A 74 3.72 -8.83 2.57
CA GLY A 74 2.63 -8.28 3.36
C GLY A 74 3.12 -7.45 4.56
N SER A 75 4.13 -7.94 5.27
CA SER A 75 4.74 -7.21 6.38
C SER A 75 5.48 -5.95 5.92
N TYR A 76 6.17 -6.01 4.77
CA TYR A 76 6.79 -4.83 4.17
C TYR A 76 5.76 -3.75 3.86
N LEU A 77 4.66 -4.12 3.21
CA LEU A 77 3.61 -3.17 2.85
C LEU A 77 2.95 -2.56 4.10
N ALA A 78 2.73 -3.37 5.15
CA ALA A 78 2.18 -2.88 6.42
C ALA A 78 3.12 -1.89 7.11
N LEU A 79 4.41 -2.19 7.18
CA LEU A 79 5.41 -1.28 7.75
C LEU A 79 5.45 0.06 7.00
N MET A 80 5.37 0.01 5.67
CA MET A 80 5.31 1.24 4.86
C MET A 80 4.07 2.06 5.15
N THR A 81 2.90 1.43 5.34
CA THR A 81 1.67 2.15 5.72
C THR A 81 1.79 2.78 7.11
N VAL A 82 2.36 2.07 8.08
CA VAL A 82 2.57 2.59 9.43
C VAL A 82 3.51 3.80 9.41
N VAL A 83 4.62 3.72 8.67
CA VAL A 83 5.57 4.83 8.50
C VAL A 83 4.88 6.01 7.80
N PHE A 84 4.10 5.76 6.76
CA PHE A 84 3.34 6.78 6.06
C PHE A 84 2.32 7.47 6.97
N PHE A 85 1.58 6.70 7.77
CA PHE A 85 0.62 7.22 8.74
C PHE A 85 1.31 8.07 9.81
N TRP A 86 2.45 7.62 10.34
CA TRP A 86 3.26 8.40 11.28
C TRP A 86 3.74 9.72 10.67
N LEU A 87 4.26 9.69 9.43
CA LEU A 87 4.69 10.89 8.72
C LEU A 87 3.53 11.88 8.52
N MET A 88 2.32 11.40 8.23
CA MET A 88 1.15 12.28 8.08
C MET A 88 0.63 12.84 9.41
N LYS A 89 0.63 12.03 10.47
CA LYS A 89 -0.05 12.37 11.72
C LYS A 89 0.80 13.22 12.66
N ASP A 90 2.10 12.90 12.74
CA ASP A 90 2.99 13.41 13.78
C ASP A 90 4.13 14.28 13.22
N THR A 91 4.30 14.34 11.89
CA THR A 91 5.34 15.17 11.26
C THR A 91 4.77 16.22 10.31
N ASP A 92 5.40 17.39 10.25
CA ASP A 92 5.06 18.45 9.29
C ASP A 92 5.55 18.16 7.86
N PHE A 93 6.05 16.96 7.58
CA PHE A 93 6.70 16.61 6.30
C PHE A 93 5.81 16.95 5.09
N PHE A 94 4.54 16.56 5.12
CA PHE A 94 3.60 16.85 4.03
C PHE A 94 3.20 18.33 3.95
N SER A 95 3.13 19.01 5.09
CA SER A 95 2.80 20.45 5.15
C SER A 95 3.95 21.29 4.57
N VAL A 96 5.19 20.98 4.96
CA VAL A 96 6.41 21.60 4.45
C VAL A 96 6.65 21.24 2.99
N ALA A 97 6.48 19.98 2.58
CA ALA A 97 6.62 19.57 1.19
C ALA A 97 5.59 20.25 0.28
N THR A 98 4.34 20.38 0.73
CA THR A 98 3.29 21.09 -0.03
C THR A 98 3.59 22.59 -0.07
N ALA A 99 4.02 23.19 1.03
CA ALA A 99 4.43 24.59 1.06
C ALA A 99 5.63 24.82 0.12
N LEU A 100 6.69 24.02 0.19
CA LEU A 100 7.83 24.11 -0.72
C LEU A 100 7.42 23.88 -2.17
N ALA A 101 6.55 22.92 -2.47
CA ALA A 101 6.08 22.69 -3.83
C ALA A 101 5.28 23.91 -4.36
N VAL A 102 4.38 24.48 -3.54
CA VAL A 102 3.60 25.66 -3.90
C VAL A 102 4.50 26.89 -4.04
N TYR A 103 5.38 27.16 -3.07
CA TYR A 103 6.27 28.32 -3.09
C TYR A 103 7.40 28.21 -4.12
N ALA A 104 7.94 27.02 -4.38
CA ALA A 104 8.93 26.80 -5.44
C ALA A 104 8.29 26.95 -6.82
N ASN A 105 7.08 26.43 -7.03
CA ASN A 105 6.34 26.60 -8.28
C ASN A 105 5.88 28.06 -8.48
N TRP A 106 5.46 28.75 -7.42
CA TRP A 106 5.12 30.18 -7.49
C TRP A 106 6.35 31.09 -7.67
N SER A 107 7.51 30.67 -7.15
CA SER A 107 8.79 31.36 -7.40
C SER A 107 9.22 31.22 -8.87
N PHE A 108 8.94 30.08 -9.51
CA PHE A 108 9.12 29.90 -10.96
C PHE A 108 8.10 30.73 -11.77
N ALA A 109 6.84 30.78 -11.35
CA ALA A 109 5.79 31.60 -12.00
C ALA A 109 6.08 33.11 -11.92
N ARG A 110 6.76 33.59 -10.87
CA ARG A 110 7.21 34.99 -10.77
C ARG A 110 8.41 35.34 -11.67
N ILE A 111 9.14 34.37 -12.20
CA ILE A 111 10.34 34.62 -13.03
C ILE A 111 10.00 34.61 -14.54
N LYS A 112 8.78 34.22 -14.93
CA LYS A 112 8.33 34.23 -16.34
C LYS A 112 7.37 35.39 -16.68
N GLY A 113 7.63 36.55 -16.09
CA GLY A 113 6.91 37.80 -16.31
C GLY A 113 7.85 39.00 -16.41
N MET A 114 8.79 38.95 -17.33
CA MET A 114 9.54 40.12 -17.82
C MET A 114 9.82 39.92 -19.31
N GLY A 115 9.14 40.72 -20.16
CA GLY A 115 9.29 40.74 -21.61
C GLY A 115 7.95 40.75 -22.32
#